data_AF-A0A2P1NNG8-F1
#
_entry.id   AF-A0A2P1NNG8-F1
#
_cell.length_a   1.000
_cell.length_b   1.000
_cell.length_c   1.000
_cell.angle_alpha   90.00
_cell.angle_beta   90.00
_cell.angle_gamma   90.00
#
_symmetry.space_group_name_H-M   'P 1'
#
loop_
_entity.id
_entity.type
_entity.pdbx_description
1 polymer ?
#
loop_
_entity_poly.entity_id
_entity_poly.type
_entity_poly.pdbx_seq_one_letter_code
_entity_poly.pdbx_strand_id
1 'polypeptide(L)'
;MTVTHPTLSCAPTWAALGVQHAILARAMPVVRHDIAGMLTIMRMAAVVLRRRAQDASEPLSAQLEQQEEHLASLSDSTRRLRHWDLQGPHAPEPIATTVQLARDLASPLLAMRGLQLQLPSPEEPPLPATRVPQQPLLCLLLGAVHLLAESPAGPPASVRILPGSQGAGSLRVQAEGVAADAPPAAPTPGMPALDGAALAHLAQHLGAGWRHGPGWAEIDTPLPA
;
A
#
# COMPACT_ATOMS: atom_id res chain seq x y z
N MET A 1 24.95 32.55 -32.77
CA MET A 1 24.92 31.12 -32.39
C MET A 1 24.46 31.05 -30.94
N THR A 2 23.15 30.88 -30.73
CA THR A 2 22.54 30.83 -29.41
C THR A 2 22.73 29.42 -28.83
N VAL A 3 23.54 29.32 -27.78
CA VAL A 3 23.73 28.10 -27.00
C VAL A 3 22.45 27.88 -26.19
N THR A 4 21.64 26.92 -26.64
CA THR A 4 20.53 26.37 -25.88
C THR A 4 21.11 25.58 -24.71
N HIS A 5 21.08 26.16 -23.50
CA HIS A 5 21.27 25.40 -22.28
C HIS A 5 20.15 24.34 -22.18
N PRO A 6 20.46 23.05 -21.98
CA PRO A 6 19.45 22.06 -21.65
C PRO A 6 18.89 22.44 -20.28
N THR A 7 17.62 22.87 -20.27
CA THR A 7 16.88 23.09 -19.04
C THR A 7 16.79 21.76 -18.28
N LEU A 8 17.14 21.79 -17.00
CA LEU A 8 17.15 20.66 -16.08
C LEU A 8 15.74 20.05 -15.95
N SER A 9 15.32 19.15 -16.86
CA SER A 9 14.06 18.39 -16.73
C SER A 9 14.13 17.29 -15.67
N CYS A 10 15.27 17.15 -14.98
CA CYS A 10 15.49 16.12 -13.97
C CYS A 10 14.84 16.46 -12.60
N ALA A 11 14.67 17.75 -12.29
CA ALA A 11 14.12 18.21 -11.01
C ALA A 11 12.70 17.69 -10.70
N PRO A 12 11.71 17.77 -11.62
CA PRO A 12 10.36 17.23 -11.34
C PRO A 12 10.36 15.69 -11.22
N THR A 13 11.21 14.99 -11.98
CA THR A 13 11.35 13.53 -11.90
C THR A 13 11.96 13.09 -10.57
N TRP A 14 12.99 13.78 -10.08
CA TRP A 14 13.59 13.49 -8.78
C TRP A 14 12.62 13.73 -7.63
N ALA A 15 11.82 14.80 -7.73
CA ALA A 15 10.75 15.05 -6.76
C ALA A 15 9.75 13.88 -6.73
N ALA A 16 9.24 13.45 -7.88
CA ALA A 16 8.31 12.33 -7.96
C ALA A 16 8.88 11.01 -7.40
N LEU A 17 10.13 10.68 -7.76
CA LEU A 17 10.83 9.50 -7.22
C LEU A 17 11.04 9.61 -5.70
N GLY A 18 11.34 10.80 -5.19
CA GLY A 18 11.45 11.06 -3.76
C GLY A 18 10.13 10.84 -3.02
N VAL A 19 9.01 11.29 -3.59
CA VAL A 19 7.65 11.06 -3.04
C VAL A 19 7.32 9.57 -3.04
N GLN A 20 7.63 8.88 -4.14
CA GLN A 20 7.43 7.44 -4.25
C GLN A 20 8.24 6.67 -3.19
N HIS A 21 9.49 7.06 -2.97
CA HIS A 21 10.33 6.53 -1.89
C HIS A 21 9.72 6.83 -0.50
N ALA A 22 9.15 8.02 -0.30
CA ALA A 22 8.50 8.38 0.96
C ALA A 22 7.24 7.57 1.27
N ILE A 23 6.49 7.17 0.24
CA ILE A 23 5.35 6.26 0.38
C ILE A 23 5.84 4.84 0.71
N LEU A 24 6.86 4.36 -0.01
CA LEU A 24 7.52 3.08 0.24
C LEU A 24 7.98 2.92 1.68
N ALA A 25 8.77 3.88 2.16
CA ALA A 25 9.38 3.82 3.49
C ALA A 25 8.34 3.83 4.62
N ARG A 26 7.13 4.34 4.38
CA ARG A 26 5.99 4.21 5.30
C ARG A 26 5.44 2.78 5.33
N ALA A 27 5.30 2.14 4.17
CA ALA A 27 4.70 0.81 4.06
C ALA A 27 5.65 -0.34 4.44
N MET A 28 6.95 -0.18 4.20
CA MET A 28 7.97 -1.24 4.33
C MET A 28 8.22 -1.80 5.75
N PRO A 29 8.16 -1.03 6.86
CA PRO A 29 8.51 -1.54 8.19
C PRO A 29 7.65 -2.73 8.63
N VAL A 30 6.35 -2.68 8.36
CA VAL A 30 5.43 -3.79 8.66
C VAL A 30 5.73 -5.00 7.80
N VAL A 31 5.92 -4.81 6.50
CA VAL A 31 6.23 -5.91 5.59
C VAL A 31 7.52 -6.64 5.99
N ARG A 32 8.55 -5.87 6.41
CA ARG A 32 9.80 -6.45 6.93
C ARG A 32 9.60 -7.20 8.25
N HIS A 33 8.80 -6.64 9.15
CA HIS A 33 8.48 -7.27 10.43
C HIS A 33 7.74 -8.60 10.23
N ASP A 34 6.72 -8.62 9.38
CA ASP A 34 5.92 -9.83 9.12
C ASP A 34 6.79 -10.95 8.54
N ILE A 35 7.68 -10.63 7.60
CA ILE A 35 8.60 -11.63 7.02
C ILE A 35 9.60 -12.14 8.05
N ALA A 36 10.19 -11.24 8.85
CA ALA A 36 11.13 -11.63 9.88
C ALA A 36 10.46 -12.49 10.97
N GLY A 37 9.23 -12.18 11.35
CA GLY A 37 8.40 -12.95 12.28
C GLY A 37 8.11 -14.35 11.72
N MET A 38 7.65 -14.43 10.47
CA MET A 38 7.37 -15.70 9.80
C MET A 38 8.62 -16.58 9.64
N LEU A 39 9.76 -16.01 9.24
CA LEU A 39 11.03 -16.74 9.16
C LEU A 39 11.47 -17.29 10.52
N THR A 40 11.23 -16.53 11.59
CA THR A 40 11.51 -16.96 12.97
C THR A 40 10.64 -18.15 13.37
N ILE A 41 9.33 -18.09 13.09
CA ILE A 41 8.39 -19.19 13.34
C ILE A 41 8.82 -20.45 12.58
N MET A 42 9.17 -20.32 11.29
CA MET A 42 9.66 -21.45 10.49
C MET A 42 10.96 -22.06 11.05
N ARG A 43 11.93 -21.23 11.46
CA ARG A 43 13.17 -21.73 12.09
C ARG A 43 12.88 -22.49 13.38
N MET A 44 11.99 -21.98 14.23
CA MET A 44 11.61 -22.67 15.47
C MET A 44 10.89 -23.98 15.18
N ALA A 45 9.94 -24.00 14.25
CA ALA A 45 9.23 -25.21 13.83
C ALA A 45 10.22 -26.27 13.27
N ALA A 46 11.19 -25.86 12.44
CA ALA A 46 12.22 -26.76 11.92
C ALA A 46 13.13 -27.33 13.02
N VAL A 47 13.46 -26.55 14.05
CA VAL A 47 14.23 -27.03 15.22
C VAL A 47 13.43 -28.05 16.02
N VAL A 48 12.13 -27.80 16.26
CA VAL A 48 11.23 -28.73 16.97
C VAL A 48 11.08 -30.04 16.19
N LEU A 49 10.87 -29.95 14.88
CA LEU A 49 10.80 -31.10 13.98
C LEU A 49 12.11 -31.89 13.95
N ARG A 50 13.27 -31.22 13.87
CA ARG A 50 14.58 -31.87 13.91
C ARG A 50 14.80 -32.61 15.23
N ARG A 51 14.35 -32.03 16.35
CA ARG A 51 14.44 -32.65 17.68
C ARG A 51 13.52 -33.87 17.81
N ARG A 52 12.29 -33.79 17.28
CA ARG A 52 11.32 -34.90 17.31
C ARG A 52 11.62 -35.99 16.28
N ALA A 53 12.23 -35.68 15.14
CA ALA A 53 12.71 -36.69 14.20
C ALA A 53 13.86 -37.54 14.78
N GLN A 54 14.57 -37.02 15.78
CA GLN A 54 15.55 -37.79 16.56
C GLN A 54 14.88 -38.66 17.64
N ASP A 55 13.68 -38.29 18.10
CA ASP A 55 12.86 -38.99 19.08
C ASP A 55 11.72 -39.76 18.37
N ALA A 56 12.01 -40.96 17.87
CA ALA A 56 11.15 -41.73 16.94
C ALA A 56 9.77 -42.18 17.51
N SER A 57 8.81 -41.27 17.72
CA SER A 57 7.51 -41.65 18.31
C SER A 57 6.25 -40.84 17.91
N GLU A 58 6.28 -39.83 17.03
CA GLU A 58 5.06 -39.07 16.68
C GLU A 58 4.80 -38.92 15.17
N PRO A 59 3.52 -38.92 14.73
CA PRO A 59 3.15 -38.70 13.33
C PRO A 59 3.36 -37.23 12.93
N LEU A 60 4.24 -37.02 11.95
CA LEU A 60 4.71 -35.71 11.46
C LEU A 60 3.70 -34.94 10.58
N SER A 61 2.55 -35.53 10.22
CA SER A 61 1.64 -35.02 9.19
C SER A 61 0.97 -33.68 9.55
N ALA A 62 0.44 -33.54 10.77
CA ALA A 62 -0.22 -32.30 11.20
C ALA A 62 0.75 -31.09 11.30
N GLN A 63 2.03 -31.34 11.57
CA GLN A 63 3.05 -30.29 11.58
C GLN A 63 3.55 -29.94 10.18
N LEU A 64 3.52 -30.87 9.23
CA LEU A 64 3.79 -30.58 7.82
C LEU A 64 2.71 -29.68 7.22
N GLU A 65 1.44 -29.94 7.52
CA GLU A 65 0.32 -29.07 7.12
C GLU A 65 0.51 -27.64 7.68
N GLN A 66 0.88 -27.50 8.96
CA GLN A 66 1.15 -26.19 9.55
C GLN A 66 2.39 -25.49 8.93
N GLN A 67 3.40 -26.26 8.48
CA GLN A 67 4.53 -25.69 7.75
C GLN A 67 4.15 -25.25 6.34
N GLU A 68 3.26 -25.97 5.66
CA GLU A 68 2.73 -25.58 4.36
C GLU A 68 1.92 -24.28 4.45
N GLU A 69 1.11 -24.10 5.49
CA GLU A 69 0.40 -22.84 5.76
C GLU A 69 1.37 -21.67 6.00
N HIS A 70 2.42 -21.88 6.79
CA HIS A 70 3.45 -20.85 7.01
C HIS A 70 4.27 -20.56 5.73
N LEU A 71 4.54 -21.56 4.89
CA LEU A 71 5.20 -21.37 3.59
C LEU A 71 4.30 -20.61 2.61
N ALA A 72 3.00 -20.91 2.58
CA ALA A 72 2.03 -20.21 1.76
C ALA A 72 1.94 -18.74 2.14
N SER A 73 1.84 -18.42 3.44
CA SER A 73 1.81 -17.04 3.90
C SER A 73 3.14 -16.29 3.64
N LEU A 74 4.29 -16.97 3.69
CA LEU A 74 5.59 -16.37 3.36
C LEU A 74 5.74 -16.12 1.86
N SER A 75 5.26 -17.06 1.04
CA SER A 75 5.13 -16.92 -0.42
C SER A 75 4.24 -15.73 -0.78
N ASP A 76 3.13 -15.53 -0.06
CA ASP A 76 2.24 -14.39 -0.26
C ASP A 76 2.88 -13.06 0.18
N SER A 77 3.61 -13.03 1.30
CA SER A 77 4.34 -11.82 1.71
C SER A 77 5.48 -11.46 0.76
N THR A 78 6.21 -12.44 0.24
CA THR A 78 7.23 -12.23 -0.79
C THR A 78 6.63 -11.86 -2.15
N ARG A 79 5.48 -12.43 -2.51
CA ARG A 79 4.70 -12.02 -3.69
C ARG A 79 4.21 -10.58 -3.54
N ARG A 80 3.72 -10.16 -2.38
CA ARG A 80 3.33 -8.77 -2.08
C ARG A 80 4.53 -7.82 -2.24
N LEU A 81 5.72 -8.22 -1.78
CA LEU A 81 6.98 -7.50 -2.05
C LEU A 81 7.37 -7.45 -3.52
N ARG A 82 7.08 -8.49 -4.31
CA ARG A 82 7.34 -8.47 -5.75
C ARG A 82 6.43 -7.48 -6.48
N HIS A 83 5.18 -7.31 -6.05
CA HIS A 83 4.29 -6.27 -6.58
C HIS A 83 4.73 -4.85 -6.20
N TRP A 84 5.62 -4.72 -5.21
CA TRP A 84 6.32 -3.47 -4.89
C TRP A 84 7.54 -3.21 -5.77
N ASP A 85 7.93 -4.12 -6.67
CA ASP A 85 8.91 -3.76 -7.69
C ASP A 85 8.29 -2.69 -8.58
N LEU A 86 8.67 -1.44 -8.33
CA LEU A 86 8.14 -0.25 -9.00
C LEU A 86 8.57 -0.17 -10.47
N GLN A 87 9.43 -1.10 -10.91
CA GLN A 87 9.75 -1.35 -12.32
C GLN A 87 9.11 -2.64 -12.86
N GLY A 88 8.27 -3.30 -12.06
CA GLY A 88 7.47 -4.45 -12.42
C GLY A 88 6.40 -4.13 -13.46
N PRO A 89 5.78 -5.15 -14.06
CA PRO A 89 4.99 -5.00 -15.27
C PRO A 89 3.85 -4.00 -15.08
N HIS A 90 3.75 -3.01 -15.98
CA HIS A 90 2.57 -2.15 -16.17
C HIS A 90 1.34 -2.93 -16.68
N ALA A 91 1.26 -4.24 -16.38
CA ALA A 91 0.18 -5.10 -16.79
C ALA A 91 -1.13 -4.54 -16.24
N PRO A 92 -2.16 -4.36 -17.08
CA PRO A 92 -3.45 -3.91 -16.63
C PRO A 92 -4.10 -4.96 -15.72
N GLU A 93 -4.26 -4.61 -14.44
CA GLU A 93 -4.97 -5.40 -13.44
C GLU A 93 -6.32 -4.75 -13.10
N PRO A 94 -7.34 -5.54 -12.72
CA PRO A 94 -8.59 -4.98 -12.24
C PRO A 94 -8.35 -4.02 -11.07
N ILE A 95 -9.02 -2.88 -11.08
CA ILE A 95 -8.91 -1.88 -10.00
C ILE A 95 -9.15 -2.52 -8.63
N ALA A 96 -10.16 -3.40 -8.51
CA ALA A 96 -10.45 -4.12 -7.28
C ALA A 96 -9.25 -4.93 -6.73
N THR A 97 -8.47 -5.58 -7.61
CA THR A 97 -7.26 -6.32 -7.23
C THR A 97 -6.21 -5.37 -6.65
N THR A 98 -5.99 -4.22 -7.29
CA THR A 98 -5.03 -3.21 -6.83
C THR A 98 -5.47 -2.59 -5.49
N VAL A 99 -6.76 -2.33 -5.33
CA VAL A 99 -7.33 -1.80 -4.09
C VAL A 99 -7.21 -2.81 -2.95
N GLN A 100 -7.44 -4.10 -3.21
CA GLN A 100 -7.24 -5.15 -2.21
C GLN A 100 -5.76 -5.23 -1.79
N LEU A 101 -4.84 -5.18 -2.75
CA LEU A 101 -3.40 -5.15 -2.46
C LEU A 101 -3.01 -3.92 -1.63
N ALA A 102 -3.50 -2.73 -1.98
CA ALA A 102 -3.28 -1.51 -1.21
C ALA A 102 -3.80 -1.66 0.23
N ARG A 103 -4.97 -2.30 0.40
CA ARG A 103 -5.52 -2.59 1.71
C ARG A 103 -4.64 -3.51 2.53
N ASP A 104 -4.21 -4.62 1.96
CA ASP A 104 -3.40 -5.61 2.68
C ASP A 104 -2.07 -5.01 3.15
N LEU A 105 -1.50 -4.09 2.38
CA LEU A 105 -0.25 -3.40 2.70
C LEU A 105 -0.42 -2.30 3.75
N ALA A 106 -1.50 -1.51 3.68
CA ALA A 106 -1.71 -0.39 4.59
C ALA A 106 -2.32 -0.81 5.95
N SER A 107 -3.16 -1.87 5.96
CA SER A 107 -3.97 -2.23 7.12
C SER A 107 -3.19 -2.40 8.42
N PRO A 108 -2.02 -3.08 8.47
CA PRO A 108 -1.34 -3.28 9.74
C PRO A 108 -0.77 -1.97 10.32
N LEU A 109 -0.28 -1.06 9.46
CA LEU A 109 0.20 0.27 9.87
C LEU A 109 -0.93 1.16 10.39
N LEU A 110 -2.09 1.06 9.75
CA LEU A 110 -3.30 1.77 10.15
C LEU A 110 -3.84 1.21 11.47
N ALA A 111 -3.85 -0.11 11.64
CA ALA A 111 -4.28 -0.76 12.88
C ALA A 111 -3.44 -0.33 14.09
N MET A 112 -2.11 -0.19 13.94
CA MET A 112 -1.24 0.36 14.99
C MET A 112 -1.56 1.81 15.37
N ARG A 113 -2.26 2.54 14.49
CA ARG A 113 -2.74 3.92 14.72
C ARG A 113 -4.22 3.98 15.16
N GLY A 114 -4.88 2.83 15.37
CA GLY A 114 -6.31 2.76 15.67
C GLY A 114 -7.21 3.09 14.47
N LEU A 115 -6.67 3.07 13.25
CA LEU A 115 -7.36 3.36 12.00
C LEU A 115 -7.83 2.08 11.31
N GLN A 116 -9.03 2.11 10.73
CA GLN A 116 -9.51 1.03 9.87
C GLN A 116 -9.54 1.46 8.41
N LEU A 117 -9.16 0.55 7.50
CA LEU A 117 -9.35 0.73 6.06
C LEU A 117 -10.50 -0.15 5.58
N GLN A 118 -11.52 0.48 4.99
CA GLN A 118 -12.73 -0.19 4.54
C GLN A 118 -12.89 -0.09 3.02
N LEU A 119 -13.36 -1.18 2.43
CA LEU A 119 -13.76 -1.27 1.03
C LEU A 119 -15.28 -1.11 0.91
N PRO A 120 -15.83 -0.88 -0.30
CA PRO A 120 -17.28 -0.76 -0.48
C PRO A 120 -17.97 -2.03 0.00
N SER A 121 -19.01 -1.85 0.79
CA SER A 121 -19.89 -2.93 1.22
C SER A 121 -20.78 -3.42 0.06
N PRO A 122 -21.42 -4.60 0.15
CA PRO A 122 -22.28 -5.13 -0.92
C PRO A 122 -23.48 -4.22 -1.27
N GLU A 123 -23.87 -3.34 -0.34
CA GLU A 123 -24.96 -2.39 -0.51
C GLU A 123 -24.53 -1.12 -1.26
N GLU A 124 -23.22 -0.93 -1.43
CA GLU A 124 -22.64 0.25 -2.05
C GLU A 124 -22.23 -0.01 -3.50
N PRO A 125 -22.07 1.07 -4.31
CA PRO A 125 -21.56 0.94 -5.66
C PRO A 125 -20.22 0.18 -5.66
N PRO A 126 -20.11 -0.93 -6.42
CA PRO A 126 -18.89 -1.71 -6.44
C PRO A 126 -17.75 -0.92 -7.09
N LEU A 127 -16.51 -1.29 -6.74
CA LEU A 127 -15.33 -0.74 -7.40
C LEU A 127 -15.40 -1.00 -8.91
N PRO A 128 -14.91 -0.06 -9.74
CA PRO A 128 -14.94 -0.26 -11.18
C PRO A 128 -14.18 -1.53 -11.60
N ALA A 129 -14.73 -2.27 -12.57
CA ALA A 129 -14.09 -3.48 -13.09
C ALA A 129 -12.96 -3.20 -14.12
N THR A 130 -12.73 -1.92 -14.43
CA THR A 130 -11.71 -1.45 -15.37
C THR A 130 -10.34 -1.98 -14.98
N ARG A 131 -9.57 -2.36 -16.00
CA ARG A 131 -8.18 -2.76 -15.82
C ARG A 131 -7.27 -1.57 -16.07
N VAL A 132 -6.35 -1.33 -15.17
CA VAL A 132 -5.46 -0.18 -15.19
C VAL A 132 -4.05 -0.61 -14.80
N PRO A 133 -3.01 0.16 -15.17
CA PRO A 133 -1.66 -0.12 -14.70
C PRO A 133 -1.63 -0.22 -13.17
N GLN A 134 -1.27 -1.39 -12.64
CA GLN A 134 -1.37 -1.67 -11.20
C GLN A 134 -0.44 -0.79 -10.37
N GLN A 135 0.82 -0.66 -10.80
CA GLN A 135 1.85 0.03 -10.02
C GLN A 135 1.55 1.52 -9.81
N PRO A 136 1.18 2.31 -10.84
CA PRO A 136 0.84 3.72 -10.64
C PRO A 136 -0.32 3.91 -9.68
N LEU A 137 -1.37 3.09 -9.84
CA LEU A 137 -2.54 3.14 -8.98
C LEU A 137 -2.19 2.76 -7.53
N LEU A 138 -1.40 1.69 -7.33
CA LEU A 138 -0.97 1.26 -6.00
C LEU A 138 -0.21 2.36 -5.26
N CYS A 139 0.76 3.00 -5.93
CA CYS A 139 1.52 4.10 -5.35
C CYS A 139 0.62 5.26 -4.92
N LEU A 140 -0.29 5.69 -5.79
CA LEU A 140 -1.19 6.81 -5.51
C LEU A 140 -2.21 6.48 -4.43
N LEU A 141 -2.74 5.25 -4.40
CA LEU A 141 -3.65 4.79 -3.34
C LEU A 141 -2.99 4.80 -1.97
N LEU A 142 -1.79 4.21 -1.86
CA LEU A 142 -1.04 4.22 -0.61
C LEU A 142 -0.69 5.64 -0.17
N GLY A 143 -0.30 6.50 -1.12
CA GLY A 143 -0.08 7.92 -0.88
C GLY A 143 -1.32 8.62 -0.32
N ALA A 144 -2.49 8.41 -0.95
CA ALA A 144 -3.76 8.99 -0.50
C ALA A 144 -4.16 8.52 0.91
N VAL A 145 -4.00 7.22 1.19
CA VAL A 145 -4.27 6.64 2.51
C VAL A 145 -3.35 7.27 3.57
N HIS A 146 -2.06 7.40 3.29
CA HIS A 146 -1.11 8.03 4.21
C HIS A 146 -1.34 9.53 4.39
N LEU A 147 -1.70 10.25 3.33
CA LEU A 147 -2.07 11.67 3.40
C LEU A 147 -3.23 11.88 4.40
N LEU A 148 -4.27 11.05 4.31
CA LEU A 148 -5.44 11.16 5.18
C LEU A 148 -5.16 10.67 6.61
N ALA A 149 -4.36 9.61 6.77
CA ALA A 149 -3.97 9.07 8.07
C ALA A 149 -3.03 10.01 8.84
N GLU A 150 -2.22 10.81 8.13
CA GLU A 150 -1.28 11.79 8.70
C GLU A 150 -1.85 13.23 8.73
N SER A 151 -3.17 13.38 8.54
CA SER A 151 -3.81 14.70 8.48
C SER A 151 -3.56 15.50 9.77
N PRO A 152 -3.14 16.77 9.67
CA PRO A 152 -2.90 17.62 10.84
C PRO A 152 -4.19 17.99 11.59
N ALA A 153 -5.35 17.81 10.96
CA ALA A 153 -6.67 18.01 11.59
C ALA A 153 -7.01 16.90 12.61
N GLY A 154 -6.18 15.86 12.71
CA GLY A 154 -6.37 14.70 13.56
C GLY A 154 -6.61 13.42 12.76
N PRO A 155 -6.25 12.25 13.32
CA PRO A 155 -6.48 10.97 12.68
C PRO A 155 -7.99 10.69 12.54
N PRO A 156 -8.47 10.24 11.37
CA PRO A 156 -9.86 9.82 11.22
C PRO A 156 -10.17 8.57 12.05
N ALA A 157 -11.42 8.13 12.12
CA ALA A 157 -11.74 6.82 12.70
C ALA A 157 -11.54 5.70 11.66
N SER A 158 -11.88 5.97 10.41
CA SER A 158 -11.68 5.05 9.29
C SER A 158 -11.30 5.80 8.01
N VAL A 159 -10.68 5.07 7.10
CA VAL A 159 -10.44 5.48 5.72
C VAL A 159 -11.19 4.53 4.82
N ARG A 160 -11.88 5.04 3.81
CA ARG A 160 -12.71 4.28 2.89
C ARG A 160 -12.26 4.49 1.47
N ILE A 161 -12.29 3.42 0.68
CA ILE A 161 -12.02 3.48 -0.76
C ILE A 161 -13.33 3.23 -1.49
N LEU A 162 -13.74 4.19 -2.30
CA LEU A 162 -15.01 4.23 -3.02
C LEU A 162 -14.76 4.46 -4.52
N PRO A 163 -15.74 4.16 -5.40
CA PRO A 163 -15.69 4.60 -6.79
C PRO A 163 -15.60 6.14 -6.87
N GLY A 164 -14.77 6.65 -7.77
CA GLY A 164 -14.60 8.07 -8.00
C GLY A 164 -15.70 8.66 -8.90
N SER A 165 -15.72 9.99 -9.00
CA SER A 165 -16.79 10.71 -9.70
C SER A 165 -16.56 10.82 -11.21
N GLN A 166 -15.33 10.60 -11.68
CA GLN A 166 -14.90 10.93 -13.04
C GLN A 166 -14.73 9.72 -13.97
N GLY A 167 -15.63 8.74 -13.80
CA GLY A 167 -15.79 7.61 -14.70
C GLY A 167 -15.11 6.33 -14.23
N ALA A 168 -15.00 5.37 -15.14
CA ALA A 168 -14.70 3.97 -14.79
C ALA A 168 -13.26 3.71 -14.32
N GLY A 169 -12.35 4.69 -14.39
CA GLY A 169 -10.98 4.61 -13.85
C GLY A 169 -10.75 5.48 -12.62
N SER A 170 -11.82 6.08 -12.07
CA SER A 170 -11.71 7.01 -10.95
C SER A 170 -11.95 6.30 -9.62
N LEU A 171 -11.14 6.62 -8.62
CA LEU A 171 -11.26 6.13 -7.25
C LEU A 171 -11.21 7.28 -6.25
N ARG A 172 -12.06 7.22 -5.24
CA ARG A 172 -12.08 8.18 -4.13
C ARG A 172 -11.64 7.50 -2.84
N VAL A 173 -10.69 8.12 -2.16
CA VAL A 173 -10.30 7.77 -0.79
C VAL A 173 -10.87 8.82 0.14
N GLN A 174 -11.61 8.42 1.16
CA GLN A 174 -12.31 9.32 2.08
C GLN A 174 -12.01 8.97 3.53
N ALA A 175 -11.73 9.97 4.33
CA ALA A 175 -11.59 9.87 5.77
C ALA A 175 -12.98 10.04 6.42
N GLU A 176 -13.30 9.17 7.37
CA GLU A 176 -14.56 9.21 8.11
C GLU A 176 -14.34 9.20 9.62
N GLY A 177 -15.20 9.95 10.32
CA GLY A 177 -15.14 10.10 11.76
C GLY A 177 -13.88 10.79 12.27
N VAL A 178 -13.81 10.92 13.60
CA VAL A 178 -12.63 11.40 14.32
C VAL A 178 -12.31 10.33 15.34
N ALA A 179 -11.08 9.82 15.36
CA ALA A 179 -10.70 8.87 16.38
C ALA A 179 -10.56 9.59 17.73
N ALA A 180 -11.44 9.26 18.67
CA ALA A 180 -11.51 9.95 19.97
C ALA A 180 -10.25 9.75 20.84
N ASP A 181 -9.55 8.62 20.70
CA ASP A 181 -8.38 8.22 21.51
C ASP A 181 -7.15 7.85 20.66
N ALA A 182 -7.12 8.20 19.37
CA ALA A 182 -5.95 7.88 18.57
C ALA A 182 -4.78 8.79 18.98
N PRO A 183 -3.58 8.22 19.18
CA PRO A 183 -2.39 9.03 19.42
C PRO A 183 -2.20 10.01 18.25
N PRO A 184 -1.69 11.22 18.51
CA PRO A 184 -1.44 12.19 17.45
C PRO A 184 -0.59 11.55 16.37
N ALA A 185 -0.88 11.86 15.10
CA ALA A 185 -0.17 11.30 13.97
C ALA A 185 1.33 11.55 14.12
N ALA A 186 2.07 10.51 14.52
CA ALA A 186 3.51 10.61 14.64
C ALA A 186 4.10 10.63 13.22
N PRO A 187 4.93 11.64 12.89
CA PRO A 187 5.62 11.66 11.62
C PRO A 187 6.47 10.40 11.50
N THR A 188 6.53 9.84 10.30
CA THR A 188 7.41 8.69 10.05
C THR A 188 8.86 9.15 10.27
N PRO A 189 9.63 8.51 11.18
CA PRO A 189 10.96 8.98 11.57
C PRO A 189 11.87 9.18 10.35
N GLY A 190 12.50 10.36 10.27
CA GLY A 190 13.42 10.68 9.17
C GLY A 190 12.74 11.00 7.84
N MET A 191 11.42 11.17 7.79
CA MET A 191 10.69 11.49 6.56
C MET A 191 9.86 12.77 6.69
N PRO A 192 9.79 13.59 5.62
CA PRO A 192 8.85 14.70 5.58
C PRO A 192 7.40 14.18 5.58
N ALA A 193 6.49 15.00 6.10
CA ALA A 193 5.05 14.74 6.00
C ALA A 193 4.65 14.64 4.52
N LEU A 194 3.76 13.71 4.20
CA LEU A 194 3.24 13.57 2.85
C LEU A 194 2.12 14.62 2.67
N ASP A 195 2.24 15.47 1.66
CA ASP A 195 1.23 16.50 1.36
C ASP A 195 0.57 16.28 -0.01
N GLY A 196 -0.53 16.99 -0.22
CA GLY A 196 -1.29 16.87 -1.46
C GLY A 196 -0.54 17.39 -2.70
N ALA A 197 0.40 18.32 -2.52
CA ALA A 197 1.23 18.85 -3.60
C ALA A 197 2.26 17.82 -4.09
N ALA A 198 2.92 17.12 -3.17
CA ALA A 198 3.82 16.01 -3.45
C ALA A 198 3.11 14.90 -4.24
N LEU A 199 1.88 14.56 -3.82
CA LEU A 199 1.07 13.57 -4.52
C LEU A 199 0.59 14.04 -5.90
N ALA A 200 0.32 15.34 -6.08
CA ALA A 200 0.02 15.91 -7.39
C ALA A 200 1.21 15.77 -8.36
N HIS A 201 2.44 16.04 -7.89
CA HIS A 201 3.64 15.87 -8.69
C HIS A 201 3.88 14.40 -9.05
N LEU A 202 3.68 13.49 -8.10
CA LEU A 202 3.77 12.05 -8.35
C LEU A 202 2.72 11.60 -9.38
N ALA A 203 1.46 12.03 -9.24
CA ALA A 203 0.40 11.69 -10.17
C ALA A 203 0.70 12.18 -11.59
N GLN A 204 1.18 13.42 -11.73
CA GLN A 204 1.61 13.96 -13.02
C GLN A 204 2.75 13.15 -13.63
N HIS A 205 3.74 12.75 -12.83
CA HIS A 205 4.85 11.90 -13.29
C HIS A 205 4.37 10.52 -13.76
N LEU A 206 3.37 9.96 -13.09
CA LEU A 206 2.77 8.66 -13.41
C LEU A 206 1.68 8.74 -14.50
N GLY A 207 1.37 9.93 -15.03
CA GLY A 207 0.32 10.14 -16.03
C GLY A 207 -1.11 10.01 -15.49
N ALA A 208 -1.31 10.11 -14.18
CA ALA A 208 -2.62 10.03 -13.52
C ALA A 208 -3.17 11.41 -13.15
N GLY A 209 -4.49 11.52 -13.03
CA GLY A 209 -5.16 12.67 -12.44
C GLY A 209 -5.21 12.56 -10.92
N TRP A 210 -5.09 13.71 -10.24
CA TRP A 210 -5.13 13.81 -8.79
C TRP A 210 -5.93 15.04 -8.35
N ARG A 211 -6.86 14.83 -7.43
CA ARG A 211 -7.61 15.89 -6.73
C ARG A 211 -7.66 15.55 -5.25
N HIS A 212 -7.64 16.54 -4.38
CA HIS A 212 -7.85 16.30 -2.96
C HIS A 212 -8.53 17.49 -2.29
N GLY A 213 -9.11 17.24 -1.13
CA GLY A 213 -9.73 18.24 -0.27
C GLY A 213 -9.66 17.81 1.20
N PRO A 214 -10.31 18.57 2.09
CA PRO A 214 -10.35 18.19 3.50
C PRO A 214 -11.05 16.85 3.68
N GLY A 215 -10.31 15.84 4.14
CA GLY A 215 -10.83 14.49 4.42
C GLY A 215 -11.10 13.62 3.18
N TRP A 216 -10.65 14.00 1.98
CA TRP A 216 -10.78 13.14 0.81
C TRP A 216 -9.69 13.37 -0.24
N ALA A 217 -9.43 12.35 -1.05
CA ALA A 217 -8.60 12.39 -2.23
C ALA A 217 -9.26 11.58 -3.37
N GLU A 218 -9.04 11.98 -4.61
CA GLU A 218 -9.56 11.32 -5.80
C GLU A 218 -8.43 11.12 -6.81
N ILE A 219 -8.35 9.90 -7.32
CA ILE A 219 -7.32 9.43 -8.24
C ILE A 219 -8.02 9.04 -9.54
N ASP A 220 -7.60 9.65 -10.64
CA ASP A 220 -8.05 9.28 -11.98
C ASP A 220 -6.91 8.52 -12.65
N THR A 221 -7.05 7.20 -12.81
CA THR A 221 -5.99 6.41 -13.43
C THR A 221 -5.93 6.66 -14.93
N PRO A 222 -4.72 6.67 -15.54
CA PRO A 222 -4.61 6.64 -16.98
C PRO A 222 -5.25 5.34 -17.49
N LEU A 223 -6.23 5.47 -18.38
CA LEU A 223 -6.78 4.31 -19.08
C LEU A 223 -5.68 3.73 -19.98
N PRO A 224 -5.53 2.40 -20.05
CA PRO A 224 -4.64 1.80 -21.02
C PRO A 224 -5.10 2.18 -22.43
N ALA A 225 -4.16 2.61 -23.27
CA ALA A 225 -4.38 2.94 -24.68
C ALA A 225 -4.77 1.69 -25.49
#